data_AF-A0ABD5DDU8-F1
#
_entry.id   AF-A0ABD5DDU8-F1
#
_cell.length_a   1.000
_cell.length_b   1.000
_cell.length_c   1.000
_cell.angle_alpha   90.00
_cell.angle_beta   90.00
_cell.angle_gamma   90.00
#
_symmetry.space_group_name_H-M   'P 1'
#
loop_
_entity.id
_entity.type
_entity.pdbx_description
1 polymer ?
#
loop_
_entity_poly.entity_id
_entity_poly.type
_entity_poly.pdbx_seq_one_letter_code
_entity_poly.pdbx_strand_id
1 'polypeptide(L)' 'MLGWVITCHDELAQEMLDRLEQKFGPLAQCRAVNYWRNLSSNMLSRMMCDALHATDSGDGVIFLTDKTGAAPYRASL' A
#
# COMPACT_ATOMS: atom_id res chain seq x y z
N MET A 1 10.97 -7.19 10.70
CA MET A 1 11.47 -6.37 9.58
C MET A 1 10.41 -5.35 9.23
N LEU A 2 10.76 -4.13 8.79
CA LEU A 2 9.78 -3.09 8.46
C LEU A 2 8.81 -3.58 7.37
N GLY A 3 7.49 -3.47 7.63
CA GLY A 3 6.44 -3.78 6.66
C GLY A 3 6.18 -2.62 5.69
N TRP A 4 5.75 -2.92 4.47
CA TRP A 4 5.60 -1.92 3.41
C TRP A 4 4.18 -1.97 2.85
N VAL A 5 3.51 -0.82 2.78
CA VAL A 5 2.22 -0.68 2.09
C VAL A 5 2.37 0.36 0.99
N ILE A 6 2.27 -0.10 -0.25
CA ILE A 6 2.31 0.74 -1.46
C ILE A 6 0.87 1.08 -1.83
N THR A 7 0.54 2.37 -1.91
CA THR A 7 -0.79 2.80 -2.34
C THR A 7 -0.74 3.91 -3.37
N CYS A 8 -1.39 3.68 -4.50
CA CYS A 8 -1.35 4.56 -5.66
C CYS A 8 -2.73 4.61 -6.31
N HIS A 9 -2.95 5.61 -7.17
CA HIS A 9 -4.13 5.61 -8.03
C HIS A 9 -4.04 4.51 -9.09
N ASP A 10 -5.20 3.97 -9.48
CA ASP A 10 -5.34 2.92 -10.51
C ASP A 10 -4.47 1.68 -10.17
N GLU A 11 -3.80 1.04 -11.15
CA GLU A 11 -3.07 -0.23 -10.95
C GLU A 11 -1.62 -0.08 -10.48
N LEU A 12 -1.14 1.16 -10.31
CA LEU A 12 0.29 1.44 -10.17
C LEU A 12 0.93 0.78 -8.94
N ALA A 13 0.20 0.64 -7.82
CA ALA A 13 0.77 0.01 -6.64
C ALA A 13 0.98 -1.50 -6.84
N GLN A 14 0.06 -2.17 -7.52
CA GLN A 14 0.20 -3.59 -7.86
C GLN A 14 1.34 -3.80 -8.86
N GLU A 15 1.43 -2.98 -9.91
CA GLU A 15 2.54 -3.07 -10.87
C GLU A 15 3.91 -2.90 -10.19
N MET A 16 4.01 -2.00 -9.21
CA MET A 16 5.24 -1.82 -8.44
C MET A 16 5.59 -3.07 -7.62
N LEU A 17 4.60 -3.65 -6.93
CA LEU A 17 4.80 -4.88 -6.16
C LEU A 17 5.23 -6.04 -7.06
N ASP A 18 4.54 -6.25 -8.18
CA ASP A 18 4.85 -7.32 -9.14
C ASP A 18 6.28 -7.21 -9.67
N ARG A 19 6.73 -5.99 -10.01
CA ARG A 19 8.11 -5.74 -10.45
C ARG A 19 9.14 -5.99 -9.34
N LEU A 20 8.81 -5.65 -8.10
CA LEU A 20 9.68 -5.92 -6.96
C LEU A 20 9.80 -7.41 -6.71
N GLU A 21 8.68 -8.14 -6.72
CA GLU A 21 8.68 -9.60 -6.53
C GLU A 21 9.36 -10.34 -7.66
N GLN A 22 9.21 -9.87 -8.90
CA GLN A 22 9.94 -10.42 -10.05
C GLN A 22 11.45 -10.29 -9.89
N LYS A 23 11.92 -9.19 -9.27
CA LYS A 23 13.36 -8.91 -9.13
C LYS A 23 13.98 -9.52 -7.86
N PHE A 24 13.23 -9.57 -6.77
CA PHE A 24 13.75 -9.92 -5.43
C PHE A 24 13.13 -11.18 -4.83
N GLY A 25 12.16 -11.80 -5.53
CA GLY A 25 11.37 -12.91 -5.00
C GLY A 25 10.19 -12.44 -4.12
N PRO A 26 9.42 -13.38 -3.56
CA PRO A 26 8.20 -13.07 -2.80
C PRO A 26 8.47 -12.13 -1.62
N LEU A 27 7.67 -11.07 -1.49
CA LEU A 27 7.83 -10.07 -0.43
C LEU A 27 6.72 -10.23 0.62
N ALA A 28 6.95 -11.12 1.59
CA ALA A 28 5.95 -11.51 2.60
C ALA A 28 5.36 -10.33 3.39
N GLN A 29 6.14 -9.26 3.60
CA GLN A 29 5.74 -8.08 4.35
C GLN A 29 5.48 -6.84 3.47
N CYS A 30 5.20 -7.05 2.18
CA CYS A 30 4.82 -5.97 1.27
C CYS A 30 3.40 -6.19 0.75
N ARG A 31 2.59 -5.12 0.75
CA ARG A 31 1.23 -5.14 0.20
C ARG A 31 1.00 -3.93 -0.70
N ALA A 32 0.22 -4.14 -1.76
CA ALA A 32 -0.25 -3.11 -2.65
C ALA A 32 -1.73 -2.81 -2.39
N VAL A 33 -2.10 -1.53 -2.40
CA VAL A 33 -3.47 -1.04 -2.24
C VAL A 33 -3.78 -0.04 -3.35
N ASN A 34 -4.54 -0.49 -4.35
CA ASN A 34 -4.93 0.31 -5.51
C ASN A 34 -6.14 1.20 -5.18
N TYR A 35 -6.01 2.51 -5.42
CA TYR A 35 -7.08 3.49 -5.26
C TYR A 35 -7.78 3.79 -6.60
N TRP A 36 -8.87 3.08 -6.83
CA TRP A 36 -9.73 3.22 -8.00
C TRP A 36 -10.69 4.41 -7.89
N ARG A 37 -11.10 4.97 -9.03
CA ARG A 37 -11.96 6.17 -9.10
C ARG A 37 -13.29 6.08 -8.34
N ASN A 38 -13.83 4.87 -8.15
CA ASN A 38 -15.10 4.64 -7.46
C ASN A 38 -14.94 4.25 -5.99
N LEU A 39 -13.71 4.23 -5.46
CA LEU A 39 -13.47 4.01 -4.03
C LEU A 39 -13.69 5.30 -3.25
N SER A 40 -14.41 5.19 -2.14
CA SER A 40 -14.48 6.27 -1.15
C SER A 40 -13.23 6.27 -0.30
N SER A 41 -12.87 7.43 0.26
CA SER A 41 -11.74 7.53 1.19
C SER A 41 -11.90 6.63 2.41
N ASN A 42 -13.14 6.34 2.82
CA ASN A 42 -13.42 5.43 3.94
C ASN A 42 -13.15 3.97 3.57
N MET A 43 -13.48 3.56 2.34
CA MET A 43 -13.11 2.22 1.83
C MET A 43 -11.59 2.10 1.71
N LEU A 44 -10.92 3.12 1.16
CA LEU A 44 -9.46 3.15 1.08
C LEU A 44 -8.81 3.03 2.46
N SER A 45 -9.31 3.76 3.46
CA SER A 45 -8.76 3.71 4.84
C SER A 45 -8.88 2.31 5.45
N ARG A 46 -9.99 1.60 5.19
CA ARG A 46 -10.15 0.21 5.64
C ARG A 46 -9.17 -0.74 4.95
N MET A 47 -9.03 -0.64 3.64
CA MET A 47 -8.07 -1.44 2.87
C MET A 47 -6.63 -1.19 3.32
N MET A 48 -6.29 0.07 3.63
CA MET A 48 -4.98 0.46 4.18
C MET A 48 -4.75 -0.13 5.58
N CYS A 49 -5.77 -0.13 6.43
CA CYS A 49 -5.72 -0.75 7.77
C CYS A 49 -5.49 -2.26 7.67
N ASP A 50 -6.19 -2.94 6.77
CA ASP A 50 -6.01 -4.38 6.53
C ASP A 50 -4.59 -4.69 6.03
N ALA A 51 -4.08 -3.88 5.09
CA ALA A 51 -2.72 -4.01 4.57
C ALA A 51 -1.64 -3.73 5.62
N LEU A 52 -1.85 -2.74 6.48
CA LEU A 52 -0.97 -2.45 7.62
C LEU A 52 -0.92 -3.66 8.55
N HIS A 53 -2.07 -4.19 8.97
CA HIS A 53 -2.11 -5.33 9.88
C HIS A 53 -1.47 -6.57 9.28
N ALA A 54 -1.63 -6.80 7.98
CA ALA A 54 -1.05 -7.94 7.27
C ALA A 54 0.47 -7.84 7.07
N THR A 55 1.07 -6.65 7.19
CA THR A 55 2.51 -6.42 6.96
C THR A 55 3.29 -6.11 8.22
N ASP A 56 2.61 -5.72 9.29
CA ASP A 56 3.21 -5.42 10.58
C ASP A 56 3.80 -6.68 11.23
N SER A 57 5.10 -6.62 11.54
CA SER A 57 5.81 -7.65 12.29
C SER A 57 6.30 -7.17 13.66
N GLY A 58 5.87 -5.98 14.09
CA GLY A 58 6.29 -5.33 15.33
C GLY A 58 7.37 -4.26 15.16
N ASP A 59 8.01 -4.19 13.98
CA ASP A 59 9.03 -3.16 13.67
C ASP A 59 8.44 -1.89 13.04
N GLY A 60 7.12 -1.86 12.81
CA GLY A 60 6.42 -0.77 12.13
C GLY A 60 6.24 -0.98 10.63
N VAL A 61 5.47 -0.07 10.02
CA VAL A 61 5.07 -0.13 8.61
C VAL A 61 5.34 1.22 7.93
N ILE A 62 5.90 1.17 6.72
CA ILE A 62 6.13 2.34 5.86
C ILE A 62 5.03 2.38 4.79
N PHE A 63 4.39 3.54 4.66
CA PHE A 63 3.47 3.83 3.57
C PHE A 63 4.18 4.54 2.43
N LEU A 64 4.01 4.03 1.21
CA LEU A 64 4.53 4.62 -0.03
C LEU A 64 3.36 5.08 -0.88
N THR A 65 3.31 6.37 -1.21
CA THR A 65 2.18 6.96 -1.95
C THR A 65 2.64 7.69 -3.20
N ASP A 66 1.83 7.66 -4.25
CA ASP A 66 2.16 8.28 -5.54
C ASP A 66 2.12 9.82 -5.53
N LYS A 67 1.20 10.44 -4.79
CA LYS A 67 0.96 11.89 -4.82
C LYS A 67 0.70 12.46 -3.43
N THR A 68 1.55 13.41 -3.01
CA THR A 68 1.36 14.16 -1.77
C THR A 68 0.01 14.87 -1.75
N GLY A 69 -0.71 14.78 -0.63
CA GLY A 69 -2.02 15.42 -0.42
C GLY A 69 -3.21 14.74 -1.09
N ALA A 70 -2.99 13.73 -1.95
CA ALA A 70 -4.09 12.97 -2.55
C ALA A 70 -4.74 12.01 -1.55
N ALA A 71 -5.81 11.30 -1.96
CA ALA A 71 -6.52 10.38 -1.07
C ALA A 71 -5.62 9.27 -0.47
N PRO A 72 -4.74 8.59 -1.24
CA PRO A 72 -3.78 7.63 -0.69
C PRO A 72 -2.87 8.22 0.39
N TYR A 73 -2.30 9.40 0.13
CA TYR A 73 -1.44 10.11 1.09
C TYR A 73 -2.17 10.51 2.37
N ARG A 74 -3.41 11.00 2.25
CA ARG A 74 -4.19 11.41 3.43
C ARG A 74 -4.67 10.22 4.25
N ALA A 75 -4.90 9.06 3.61
CA ALA A 75 -5.32 7.83 4.29
C ALA A 75 -4.14 7.10 4.98
N SER A 76 -2.90 7.49 4.70
CA SER A 76 -1.70 6.96 5.37
C SER A 76 -1.27 7.74 6.62
N LEU A 77 -2.00 8.81 6.97
CA LEU A 77 -1.81 9.60 8.20
C LEU A 77 -2.76 9.09 9.30
#